data_AF-A2DEI1-F1
#
_entry.id   AF-A2DEI1-F1
#
_cell.length_a   1.000
_cell.length_b   1.000
_cell.length_c   1.000
_cell.angle_alpha   90.00
_cell.angle_beta   90.00
_cell.angle_gamma   90.00
#
_symmetry.space_group_name_H-M   'P 1'
#
loop_
_entity.id
_entity.type
_entity.pdbx_description
1 polymer ?
#
loop_
_entity_poly.entity_id
_entity_poly.type
_entity_poly.pdbx_seq_one_letter_code
_entity_poly.pdbx_strand_id
1 'polypeptide(L)'
;MLEDINLPENLRYIGKSAFDYGSKITICISSDVKLDDSMFLSLGWLEEIVFRSNNFEILKLKDVKPSRIVIDSKMITELPSLHNFTGLINLTILDNGIPVLFPSNFIYSHNISIYVHGNIDKIPEDAFVGSNISEFVYCGNNTVQGNFLKNAHSCNSVQCSSIYKPKKFGGKSYSINKDICPEYERKMSEATKVAIIVAVSAIIIGIIITLVLVLKVNSDHKFIKHKLLLQKLVVEDFG
;
A
#
# COMPACT_ATOMS: atom_id res chain seq x y z
N MET A 1 7.67 34.38 10.12
CA MET A 1 8.34 33.10 9.83
C MET A 1 7.42 32.36 8.89
N LEU A 2 7.89 31.97 7.70
CA LEU A 2 7.06 31.14 6.81
C LEU A 2 7.15 29.72 7.35
N GLU A 3 6.06 29.20 7.91
CA GLU A 3 6.04 27.84 8.46
C GLU A 3 6.06 26.81 7.32
N ASP A 4 5.25 27.05 6.28
CA ASP A 4 5.05 26.15 5.16
C ASP A 4 5.20 26.87 3.81
N ILE A 5 6.02 26.30 2.93
CA ILE A 5 6.22 26.78 1.57
C ILE A 5 5.65 25.74 0.61
N ASN A 6 4.73 26.16 -0.27
CA ASN A 6 4.15 25.30 -1.30
C ASN A 6 4.66 25.72 -2.67
N LEU A 7 5.35 24.83 -3.37
CA LEU A 7 5.83 25.04 -4.74
C LEU A 7 4.83 24.40 -5.73
N PRO A 8 3.98 25.19 -6.40
CA PRO A 8 2.90 24.66 -7.22
C PRO A 8 3.36 24.07 -8.56
N GLU A 9 2.51 23.28 -9.21
CA GLU A 9 2.77 22.63 -10.51
C GLU A 9 3.25 23.59 -11.60
N ASN A 10 2.63 24.77 -11.69
CA ASN A 10 2.88 25.76 -12.74
C ASN A 10 3.97 26.79 -12.38
N LEU A 11 4.83 26.47 -11.40
CA LEU A 11 5.90 27.37 -10.98
C LEU A 11 6.96 27.49 -12.08
N ARG A 12 7.05 28.67 -12.70
CA ARG A 12 7.97 28.94 -13.83
C ARG A 12 9.27 29.61 -13.43
N TYR A 13 9.25 30.37 -12.33
CA TYR A 13 10.37 31.17 -11.89
C TYR A 13 10.32 31.33 -10.37
N ILE A 14 11.47 31.22 -9.73
CA ILE A 14 11.68 31.50 -8.32
C ILE A 14 12.88 32.44 -8.26
N GLY A 15 12.71 33.57 -7.58
CA GLY A 15 13.80 34.51 -7.36
C GLY A 15 14.86 33.92 -6.43
N LYS A 16 16.08 34.48 -6.51
CA LYS A 16 17.14 34.19 -5.54
C LYS A 16 16.65 34.48 -4.10
N SER A 17 16.95 33.60 -3.15
CA SER A 17 16.55 33.74 -1.74
C SER A 17 15.04 33.83 -1.49
N ALA A 18 14.20 33.24 -2.36
CA ALA A 18 12.74 33.30 -2.20
C ALA A 18 12.22 32.56 -0.96
N PHE A 19 13.03 31.66 -0.39
CA PHE A 19 12.61 30.70 0.64
C PHE A 19 13.46 30.71 1.90
N ASP A 20 14.14 31.83 2.17
CA ASP A 20 14.87 32.01 3.42
C ASP A 20 13.89 31.79 4.61
N TYR A 21 14.29 30.96 5.58
CA TYR A 21 13.58 30.69 6.85
C TYR A 21 12.30 29.83 6.81
N GLY A 22 12.14 28.94 5.82
CA GLY A 22 11.07 27.92 5.82
C GLY A 22 11.38 26.68 6.65
N SER A 23 10.44 26.22 7.50
CA SER A 23 10.57 24.94 8.23
C SER A 23 10.07 23.73 7.44
N LYS A 24 9.15 23.94 6.49
CA LYS A 24 8.60 22.88 5.63
C LYS A 24 8.42 23.34 4.19
N ILE A 25 8.77 22.47 3.25
CA ILE A 25 8.58 22.70 1.81
C ILE A 25 7.77 21.56 1.21
N THR A 26 6.63 21.87 0.60
CA THR A 26 5.84 20.95 -0.21
C THR A 26 6.07 21.22 -1.68
N ILE A 27 6.43 20.19 -2.44
CA ILE A 27 6.82 20.27 -3.84
C ILE A 27 5.73 19.59 -4.68
N CYS A 28 5.02 20.38 -5.46
CA CYS A 28 4.07 19.92 -6.47
C CYS A 28 4.56 20.21 -7.90
N ILE A 29 5.76 20.78 -8.06
CA ILE A 29 6.28 21.20 -9.37
C ILE A 29 6.46 19.98 -10.31
N SER A 30 6.18 20.16 -11.60
CA SER A 30 6.45 19.15 -12.64
C SER A 30 7.91 18.70 -12.68
N SER A 31 8.16 17.45 -13.08
CA SER A 31 9.50 16.81 -13.07
C SER A 31 10.53 17.41 -14.03
N ASP A 32 10.09 18.21 -15.00
CA ASP A 32 10.95 18.87 -16.00
C ASP A 32 11.51 20.22 -15.52
N VAL A 33 10.99 20.77 -14.41
CA VAL A 33 11.46 22.04 -13.87
C VAL A 33 12.76 21.83 -13.09
N LYS A 34 13.81 22.55 -13.51
CA LYS A 34 15.08 22.60 -12.78
C LYS A 34 15.03 23.70 -11.72
N LEU A 35 15.52 23.37 -10.54
CA LEU A 35 15.70 24.32 -9.45
C LEU A 35 17.15 24.80 -9.45
N ASP A 36 17.34 26.10 -9.26
CA ASP A 36 18.67 26.71 -9.15
C ASP A 36 19.08 26.74 -7.68
N ASP A 37 20.33 26.39 -7.38
CA ASP A 37 20.89 26.36 -6.02
C ASP A 37 20.68 27.69 -5.27
N SER A 38 20.69 28.82 -5.98
CA SER A 38 20.53 30.15 -5.39
C SER A 38 19.10 30.46 -4.92
N MET A 39 18.12 29.63 -5.27
CA MET A 39 16.73 29.76 -4.80
C MET A 39 16.59 29.43 -3.30
N PHE A 40 17.51 28.63 -2.77
CA PHE A 40 17.41 28.00 -1.44
C PHE A 40 18.60 28.36 -0.55
N LEU A 41 19.07 29.60 -0.64
CA LEU A 41 20.12 30.10 0.23
C LEU A 41 19.63 30.05 1.69
N SER A 42 20.45 29.49 2.58
CA SER A 42 20.19 29.48 4.03
C SER A 42 18.93 28.73 4.51
N LEU A 43 18.69 27.51 4.00
CA LEU A 43 17.68 26.57 4.54
C LEU A 43 18.13 25.87 5.84
N GLY A 44 18.91 26.53 6.70
CA GLY A 44 19.44 25.94 7.93
C GLY A 44 18.37 25.49 8.94
N TRP A 45 17.11 25.86 8.71
CA TRP A 45 15.95 25.56 9.55
C TRP A 45 14.95 24.61 8.89
N LEU A 46 15.26 24.10 7.69
CA LEU A 46 14.34 23.20 6.98
C LEU A 46 14.27 21.86 7.71
N GLU A 47 13.09 21.54 8.23
CA GLU A 47 12.85 20.31 8.98
C GLU A 47 12.25 19.23 8.08
N GLU A 48 11.31 19.60 7.21
CA GLU A 48 10.49 18.66 6.42
C GLU A 48 10.42 19.03 4.92
N ILE A 49 10.61 18.04 4.05
CA ILE A 49 10.29 18.14 2.62
C ILE A 49 9.20 17.14 2.28
N VAL A 50 8.16 17.59 1.59
CA VAL A 50 7.07 16.76 1.09
C VAL A 50 7.06 16.77 -0.44
N PHE A 51 7.26 15.62 -1.07
CA PHE A 51 7.18 15.45 -2.52
C PHE A 51 5.78 14.99 -2.92
N ARG A 52 5.03 15.84 -3.62
CA ARG A 52 3.76 15.51 -4.27
C ARG A 52 3.87 15.35 -5.79
N SER A 53 5.10 15.36 -6.28
CA SER A 53 5.46 15.09 -7.66
C SER A 53 6.75 14.26 -7.72
N ASN A 54 7.16 13.87 -8.92
CA ASN A 54 8.43 13.17 -9.15
C ASN A 54 9.60 14.15 -9.39
N ASN A 55 9.47 15.41 -8.94
CA ASN A 55 10.57 16.38 -9.01
C ASN A 55 11.41 16.31 -7.75
N PHE A 56 12.59 15.72 -7.86
CA PHE A 56 13.55 15.56 -6.77
C PHE A 56 14.77 16.49 -6.88
N GLU A 57 14.71 17.53 -7.73
CA GLU A 57 15.86 18.40 -7.98
C GLU A 57 16.38 19.08 -6.70
N ILE A 58 15.49 19.39 -5.75
CA ILE A 58 15.87 19.97 -4.46
C ILE A 58 16.85 19.08 -3.67
N LEU A 59 16.84 17.76 -3.91
CA LEU A 59 17.72 16.82 -3.22
C LEU A 59 19.18 16.90 -3.69
N LYS A 60 19.43 17.54 -4.83
CA LYS A 60 20.79 17.75 -5.36
C LYS A 60 21.48 18.95 -4.72
N LEU A 61 20.73 19.78 -3.99
CA LEU A 61 21.22 21.01 -3.38
C LEU A 61 22.01 20.70 -2.11
N LYS A 62 23.23 21.26 -2.00
CA LYS A 62 24.17 20.93 -0.92
C LYS A 62 23.73 21.40 0.47
N ASP A 63 23.00 22.51 0.52
CA ASP A 63 22.61 23.16 1.77
C ASP A 63 21.27 22.65 2.31
N VAL A 64 20.59 21.78 1.56
CA VAL A 64 19.32 21.16 1.96
C VAL A 64 19.62 19.96 2.86
N LYS A 65 19.23 20.06 4.15
CA LYS A 65 19.46 19.00 5.15
C LYS A 65 18.21 18.77 6.03
N PRO A 66 17.08 18.33 5.44
CA PRO A 66 15.87 18.05 6.21
C PRO A 66 16.08 16.90 7.19
N SER A 67 15.39 16.98 8.32
CA SER A 67 15.28 15.87 9.27
C SER A 67 14.20 14.85 8.86
N ARG A 68 13.26 15.26 8.00
CA ARG A 68 12.12 14.47 7.55
C ARG A 68 11.85 14.63 6.05
N ILE A 69 11.60 13.52 5.38
CA ILE A 69 11.15 13.49 3.99
C ILE A 69 9.87 12.67 3.90
N VAL A 70 8.86 13.22 3.22
CA VAL A 70 7.61 12.53 2.90
C VAL A 70 7.46 12.46 1.39
N ILE A 71 7.18 11.28 0.86
CA ILE A 71 6.93 11.03 -0.56
C ILE A 71 5.47 10.63 -0.73
N ASP A 72 4.68 11.52 -1.32
CA ASP A 72 3.23 11.49 -1.49
C ASP A 72 2.88 11.75 -2.97
N SER A 73 3.43 10.92 -3.87
CA SER A 73 3.28 11.09 -5.32
C SER A 73 2.76 9.82 -5.98
N LYS A 74 1.55 9.87 -6.53
CA LYS A 74 0.93 8.75 -7.28
C LYS A 74 1.69 8.31 -8.53
N MET A 75 2.65 9.11 -8.98
CA MET A 75 3.40 8.88 -10.23
C MET A 75 4.75 8.21 -9.98
N ILE A 76 5.17 8.01 -8.73
CA ILE A 76 6.52 7.54 -8.44
C ILE A 76 6.65 6.03 -8.67
N THR A 77 7.61 5.64 -9.51
CA THR A 77 7.97 4.23 -9.75
C THR A 77 9.34 3.90 -9.16
N GLU A 78 10.24 4.87 -9.07
CA GLU A 78 11.59 4.73 -8.53
C GLU A 78 11.89 5.89 -7.58
N LEU A 79 12.47 5.57 -6.42
CA LEU A 79 12.84 6.54 -5.41
C LEU A 79 14.16 7.24 -5.76
N PRO A 80 14.31 8.54 -5.46
CA PRO A 80 15.60 9.21 -5.59
C PRO A 80 16.59 8.65 -4.56
N SER A 81 17.90 8.73 -4.84
CA SER A 81 18.90 8.45 -3.81
C SER A 81 18.85 9.51 -2.71
N LEU A 82 18.90 9.05 -1.46
CA LEU A 82 18.97 9.87 -0.25
C LEU A 82 20.30 9.70 0.49
N HIS A 83 21.32 9.16 -0.18
CA HIS A 83 22.61 8.82 0.44
C HIS A 83 23.29 9.99 1.16
N ASN A 84 23.15 11.20 0.62
CA ASN A 84 23.80 12.40 1.15
C ASN A 84 23.08 13.00 2.37
N PHE A 85 21.90 12.50 2.75
CA PHE A 85 21.10 13.04 3.84
C PHE A 85 21.39 12.30 5.15
N THR A 86 22.62 12.42 5.65
CA THR A 86 23.09 11.65 6.81
C THR A 86 22.41 12.01 8.14
N GLY A 87 21.79 13.19 8.19
CA GLY A 87 20.98 13.66 9.30
C GLY A 87 19.48 13.34 9.17
N LEU A 88 19.05 12.60 8.14
CA LEU A 88 17.64 12.25 7.96
C LEU A 88 17.20 11.27 9.05
N ILE A 89 16.17 11.66 9.80
CA ILE A 89 15.62 10.90 10.92
C ILE A 89 14.36 10.15 10.51
N ASN A 90 13.52 10.75 9.65
CA ASN A 90 12.25 10.17 9.25
C ASN A 90 12.09 10.16 7.73
N LEU A 91 11.79 9.01 7.17
CA LEU A 91 11.37 8.85 5.79
C LEU A 91 9.99 8.19 5.76
N THR A 92 9.04 8.84 5.12
CA THR A 92 7.70 8.29 4.90
C THR A 92 7.41 8.22 3.42
N ILE A 93 7.05 7.04 2.92
CA ILE A 93 6.60 6.80 1.56
C ILE A 93 5.13 6.39 1.65
N LEU A 94 4.25 7.27 1.19
CA LEU A 94 2.82 7.01 1.18
C LEU A 94 2.44 6.06 0.04
N ASP A 95 1.29 5.43 0.20
CA ASP A 95 0.80 4.52 -0.82
C ASP A 95 0.34 5.26 -2.07
N ASN A 96 1.00 4.93 -3.17
CA ASN A 96 0.79 5.56 -4.48
C ASN A 96 0.03 4.64 -5.44
N GLY A 97 -0.38 3.45 -4.99
CA GLY A 97 -1.07 2.44 -5.80
C GLY A 97 -0.17 1.69 -6.78
N ILE A 98 1.09 2.12 -6.93
CA ILE A 98 2.11 1.51 -7.78
C ILE A 98 3.26 1.03 -6.91
N PRO A 99 3.75 -0.23 -7.07
CA PRO A 99 4.93 -0.70 -6.36
C PRO A 99 6.18 0.13 -6.68
N VAL A 100 6.93 0.53 -5.64
CA VAL A 100 8.11 1.39 -5.79
C VAL A 100 9.42 0.61 -5.83
N LEU A 101 10.38 1.10 -6.61
CA LEU A 101 11.76 0.63 -6.70
C LEU A 101 12.68 1.48 -5.82
N PHE A 102 13.49 0.81 -4.99
CA PHE A 102 14.56 1.46 -4.23
C PHE A 102 15.86 1.42 -5.05
N PRO A 103 16.65 2.51 -5.10
CA PRO A 103 17.95 2.50 -5.74
C PRO A 103 19.02 1.82 -4.87
N SER A 104 20.14 1.44 -5.47
CA SER A 104 21.34 1.02 -4.74
C SER A 104 21.92 2.17 -3.92
N ASN A 105 22.56 1.85 -2.79
CA ASN A 105 23.06 2.85 -1.82
C ASN A 105 22.01 3.92 -1.48
N PHE A 106 20.74 3.54 -1.40
CA PHE A 106 19.61 4.45 -1.23
C PHE A 106 19.81 5.45 -0.11
N ILE A 107 20.23 5.00 1.08
CA ILE A 107 20.42 5.90 2.21
C ILE A 107 21.57 5.48 3.13
N TYR A 108 22.24 6.49 3.68
CA TYR A 108 23.22 6.39 4.76
C TYR A 108 22.81 7.36 5.87
N SER A 109 22.30 6.85 6.99
CA SER A 109 21.92 7.66 8.17
C SER A 109 22.29 6.96 9.48
N HIS A 110 22.59 7.73 10.51
CA HIS A 110 22.98 7.21 11.83
C HIS A 110 21.81 6.87 12.75
N ASN A 111 20.59 7.30 12.42
CA ASN A 111 19.39 6.97 13.17
C ASN A 111 18.14 7.32 12.34
N ILE A 112 17.67 6.38 11.52
CA ILE A 112 16.52 6.60 10.65
C ILE A 112 15.36 5.63 10.90
N SER A 113 14.16 6.19 10.96
CA SER A 113 12.89 5.47 10.88
C SER A 113 12.32 5.58 9.46
N ILE A 114 11.98 4.44 8.86
CA ILE A 114 11.48 4.32 7.49
C ILE A 114 10.08 3.72 7.52
N TYR A 115 9.11 4.44 6.97
CA TYR A 115 7.71 4.02 6.88
C TYR A 115 7.30 3.92 5.41
N VAL A 116 6.97 2.71 4.96
CA VAL A 116 6.50 2.46 3.59
C VAL A 116 5.05 1.97 3.64
N HIS A 117 4.12 2.87 3.33
CA HIS A 117 2.69 2.57 3.36
C HIS A 117 2.17 1.90 2.07
N GLY A 118 2.95 1.94 0.99
CA GLY A 118 2.63 1.28 -0.28
C GLY A 118 3.33 -0.06 -0.49
N ASN A 119 3.13 -0.63 -1.67
CA ASN A 119 3.85 -1.83 -2.11
C ASN A 119 5.27 -1.49 -2.59
N ILE A 120 6.17 -2.45 -2.45
CA ILE A 120 7.55 -2.36 -2.93
C ILE A 120 7.72 -3.41 -4.03
N ASP A 121 8.38 -3.01 -5.12
CA ASP A 121 8.76 -3.93 -6.19
C ASP A 121 10.09 -4.62 -5.86
N LYS A 122 11.15 -3.83 -5.66
CA LYS A 122 12.49 -4.35 -5.37
C LYS A 122 13.29 -3.40 -4.49
N ILE A 123 14.11 -4.01 -3.63
CA ILE A 123 15.16 -3.33 -2.86
C ILE A 123 16.49 -4.04 -3.14
N PRO A 124 17.49 -3.33 -3.67
CA PRO A 124 18.85 -3.84 -3.79
C PRO A 124 19.47 -4.22 -2.45
N GLU A 125 20.32 -5.25 -2.43
CA GLU A 125 21.00 -5.74 -1.22
C GLU A 125 21.86 -4.67 -0.53
N ASP A 126 22.34 -3.68 -1.29
CA ASP A 126 23.22 -2.60 -0.83
C ASP A 126 22.46 -1.31 -0.48
N ALA A 127 21.13 -1.28 -0.57
CA ALA A 127 20.33 -0.06 -0.38
C ALA A 127 20.54 0.64 0.97
N PHE A 128 20.86 -0.13 2.03
CA PHE A 128 20.97 0.38 3.41
C PHE A 128 22.36 0.16 4.04
N VAL A 129 23.38 -0.14 3.25
CA VAL A 129 24.73 -0.41 3.77
C VAL A 129 25.25 0.79 4.57
N GLY A 130 25.72 0.52 5.79
CA GLY A 130 26.24 1.54 6.70
C GLY A 130 25.17 2.34 7.46
N SER A 131 23.88 2.15 7.16
CA SER A 131 22.79 2.82 7.88
C SER A 131 22.46 2.15 9.22
N ASN A 132 22.09 2.98 10.18
CA ASN A 132 21.46 2.59 11.44
C ASN A 132 19.97 2.88 11.37
N ILE A 133 19.18 1.82 11.24
CA ILE A 133 17.73 1.90 11.12
C ILE A 133 17.12 1.67 12.51
N SER A 134 16.52 2.69 13.09
CA SER A 134 15.76 2.56 14.35
C SER A 134 14.53 1.70 14.13
N GLU A 135 13.82 1.94 13.04
CA GLU A 135 12.57 1.25 12.74
C GLU A 135 12.34 1.18 11.23
N PHE A 136 11.89 0.03 10.75
CA PHE A 136 11.41 -0.14 9.39
C PHE A 136 9.98 -0.67 9.41
N VAL A 137 9.02 0.10 8.91
CA VAL A 137 7.62 -0.31 8.80
C VAL A 137 7.25 -0.50 7.33
N TYR A 138 6.68 -1.66 7.01
CA TYR A 138 6.18 -1.98 5.68
C TYR A 138 4.70 -2.38 5.72
N CYS A 139 3.83 -1.54 5.17
CA CYS A 139 2.39 -1.80 5.17
C CYS A 139 1.88 -2.48 3.90
N GLY A 140 2.72 -2.68 2.89
CA GLY A 140 2.35 -3.40 1.67
C GLY A 140 2.08 -4.89 1.89
N ASN A 141 1.64 -5.55 0.83
CA ASN A 141 1.32 -6.98 0.81
C ASN A 141 2.19 -7.78 -0.17
N ASN A 142 2.94 -7.10 -1.05
CA ASN A 142 3.88 -7.73 -1.96
C ASN A 142 5.03 -8.38 -1.19
N THR A 143 5.43 -9.58 -1.60
CA THR A 143 6.63 -10.25 -1.11
C THR A 143 7.87 -9.50 -1.61
N VAL A 144 8.67 -8.95 -0.70
CA VAL A 144 9.94 -8.30 -1.03
C VAL A 144 11.07 -9.27 -0.74
N GLN A 145 11.78 -9.69 -1.78
CA GLN A 145 12.88 -10.65 -1.65
C GLN A 145 14.20 -9.95 -1.29
N GLY A 146 15.10 -10.68 -0.63
CA GLY A 146 16.46 -10.21 -0.31
C GLY A 146 16.76 -10.04 1.18
N ASN A 147 18.01 -9.72 1.48
CA ASN A 147 18.56 -9.53 2.82
C ASN A 147 19.03 -8.09 3.07
N PHE A 148 18.46 -7.11 2.36
CA PHE A 148 18.86 -5.71 2.40
C PHE A 148 18.87 -5.08 3.81
N LEU A 149 18.00 -5.48 4.75
CA LEU A 149 18.04 -4.99 6.15
C LEU A 149 19.08 -5.71 7.01
N LYS A 150 19.47 -6.94 6.65
CA LYS A 150 20.57 -7.65 7.30
C LYS A 150 21.92 -7.01 6.96
N ASN A 151 22.03 -6.37 5.79
CA ASN A 151 23.24 -5.70 5.33
C ASN A 151 23.37 -4.25 5.84
N ALA A 152 22.33 -3.71 6.48
CA ALA A 152 22.44 -2.45 7.22
C ALA A 152 23.40 -2.60 8.40
N HIS A 153 24.00 -1.49 8.86
CA HIS A 153 24.87 -1.52 10.04
C HIS A 153 24.09 -1.99 11.28
N SER A 154 22.87 -1.45 11.45
CA SER A 154 21.92 -1.92 12.44
C SER A 154 20.49 -1.72 11.94
N CYS A 155 19.59 -2.57 12.44
CA CYS A 155 18.16 -2.45 12.22
C CYS A 155 17.46 -3.02 13.46
N ASN A 156 16.92 -2.13 14.30
CA ASN A 156 16.47 -2.48 15.65
C ASN A 156 15.08 -3.11 15.64
N SER A 157 14.17 -2.54 14.86
CA SER A 157 12.78 -3.00 14.74
C SER A 157 12.37 -3.10 13.28
N VAL A 158 11.66 -4.17 12.94
CA VAL A 158 10.98 -4.32 11.66
C VAL A 158 9.54 -4.66 11.96
N GLN A 159 8.62 -3.90 11.37
CA GLN A 159 7.19 -4.11 11.50
C GLN A 159 6.58 -4.29 10.10
N CYS A 160 5.65 -5.22 9.96
CA CYS A 160 4.91 -5.40 8.72
C CYS A 160 3.41 -5.42 8.97
N SER A 161 2.64 -5.13 7.91
CA SER A 161 1.20 -5.31 7.92
C SER A 161 0.80 -6.76 8.23
N SER A 162 -0.40 -6.95 8.78
CA SER A 162 -0.98 -8.26 9.02
C SER A 162 -1.24 -9.07 7.74
N ILE A 163 -1.25 -8.39 6.58
CA ILE A 163 -1.50 -8.99 5.26
C ILE A 163 -0.21 -9.42 4.55
N TYR A 164 0.96 -9.01 5.03
CA TYR A 164 2.25 -9.48 4.52
C TYR A 164 2.49 -10.94 4.93
N LYS A 165 2.54 -11.84 3.94
CA LYS A 165 2.56 -13.29 4.16
C LYS A 165 3.93 -13.88 4.54
N PRO A 166 5.07 -13.42 3.99
CA PRO A 166 6.37 -14.04 4.29
C PRO A 166 6.73 -13.94 5.78
N LYS A 167 7.54 -14.87 6.28
CA LYS A 167 7.98 -14.87 7.71
C LYS A 167 9.11 -13.90 8.03
N LYS A 168 9.74 -13.34 7.00
CA LYS A 168 10.89 -12.42 7.11
C LYS A 168 10.71 -11.27 6.13
N PHE A 169 11.32 -10.15 6.46
CA PHE A 169 11.41 -8.97 5.61
C PHE A 169 12.86 -8.47 5.62
N GLY A 170 13.47 -8.30 4.45
CA GLY A 170 14.88 -7.87 4.33
C GLY A 170 15.88 -8.74 5.08
N GLY A 171 15.61 -10.03 5.26
CA GLY A 171 16.46 -10.96 6.03
C GLY A 171 16.28 -10.92 7.55
N LYS A 172 15.36 -10.10 8.08
CA LYS A 172 15.04 -9.98 9.52
C LYS A 172 13.65 -10.56 9.83
N SER A 173 13.44 -11.02 11.06
CA SER A 173 12.09 -11.25 11.60
C SER A 173 11.42 -9.91 11.87
N TYR A 174 10.09 -9.88 11.79
CA TYR A 174 9.30 -8.67 12.04
C TYR A 174 8.16 -8.95 13.01
N SER A 175 7.64 -7.89 13.62
CA SER A 175 6.38 -7.90 14.39
C SER A 175 5.23 -7.34 13.54
N ILE A 176 4.00 -7.71 13.90
CA ILE A 176 2.80 -7.16 13.27
C ILE A 176 2.29 -6.02 14.13
N ASN A 177 2.05 -4.86 13.52
CA ASN A 177 1.44 -3.72 14.19
C ASN A 177 0.26 -3.18 13.39
N LYS A 178 -0.93 -3.26 13.99
CA LYS A 178 -2.20 -2.89 13.37
C LYS A 178 -2.49 -1.38 13.47
N ASP A 179 -1.81 -0.68 14.37
CA ASP A 179 -2.07 0.74 14.60
C ASP A 179 -1.34 1.62 13.57
N ILE A 180 -0.17 1.17 13.10
CA ILE A 180 0.67 1.94 12.16
C ILE A 180 0.25 1.69 10.71
N CYS A 181 -0.10 0.46 10.37
CA CYS A 181 -0.56 0.11 9.04
C CYS A 181 -2.09 0.13 9.04
N PRO A 182 -2.74 1.14 8.43
CA PRO A 182 -4.19 1.12 8.30
C PRO A 182 -4.57 -0.20 7.63
N GLU A 183 -5.57 -0.90 8.17
CA GLU A 183 -6.05 -2.13 7.55
C GLU A 183 -6.44 -1.79 6.12
N TYR A 184 -5.63 -2.26 5.19
CA TYR A 184 -5.94 -2.25 3.79
C TYR A 184 -7.23 -3.07 3.69
N GLU A 185 -8.38 -2.40 3.59
CA GLU A 185 -9.61 -3.09 3.23
C GLU A 185 -9.28 -3.82 1.95
N ARG A 186 -9.21 -5.16 2.01
CA ARG A 186 -9.15 -5.98 0.81
C ARG A 186 -10.44 -5.63 0.07
N LYS A 187 -10.37 -4.67 -0.86
CA LYS A 187 -11.38 -4.54 -1.90
C LYS A 187 -11.38 -5.88 -2.59
N MET A 188 -12.38 -6.67 -2.25
CA MET A 188 -12.57 -8.00 -2.80
C MET A 188 -12.53 -7.82 -4.31
N SER A 189 -11.60 -8.52 -4.97
CA SER A 189 -11.45 -8.45 -6.43
C SER A 189 -12.82 -8.61 -7.07
N GLU A 190 -13.11 -7.84 -8.11
CA GLU A 190 -14.38 -7.92 -8.83
C GLU A 190 -14.65 -9.36 -9.31
N ALA A 191 -13.60 -10.11 -9.68
CA ALA A 191 -13.72 -11.53 -10.03
C ALA A 191 -14.18 -12.39 -8.84
N THR A 192 -13.68 -12.09 -7.64
CA THR A 192 -14.12 -12.77 -6.41
C THR A 192 -15.55 -12.41 -6.04
N LYS A 193 -15.97 -11.14 -6.25
CA LYS A 193 -17.38 -10.74 -6.08
C LYS A 193 -18.30 -11.51 -7.02
N VAL A 194 -17.94 -11.58 -8.30
CA VAL A 194 -18.69 -12.34 -9.31
C VAL A 194 -18.75 -13.82 -8.95
N ALA A 195 -17.63 -14.42 -8.54
CA ALA A 195 -17.60 -15.82 -8.14
C ALA A 195 -18.53 -16.14 -6.96
N ILE A 196 -18.58 -15.28 -5.94
CA ILE A 196 -19.51 -15.44 -4.82
C ILE A 196 -20.96 -15.31 -5.27
N ILE A 197 -21.27 -14.32 -6.13
CA ILE A 197 -22.63 -14.13 -6.66
C ILE A 197 -23.09 -15.36 -7.46
N VAL A 198 -22.21 -15.91 -8.30
CA VAL A 198 -22.49 -17.12 -9.10
C VAL A 198 -22.69 -18.35 -8.20
N ALA A 199 -21.87 -18.51 -7.15
CA ALA A 199 -22.01 -19.62 -6.21
C ALA A 199 -23.33 -19.55 -5.43
N VAL A 200 -23.69 -18.37 -4.92
CA VAL A 200 -24.95 -18.17 -4.17
C VAL A 200 -26.17 -18.40 -5.06
N SER A 201 -26.15 -17.91 -6.30
CA SER A 201 -27.26 -18.12 -7.25
C SER A 201 -27.43 -19.60 -7.63
N ALA A 202 -26.33 -20.34 -7.83
CA ALA A 202 -26.39 -21.78 -8.10
C ALA A 202 -27.03 -22.58 -6.93
N ILE A 203 -26.70 -22.23 -5.69
CA ILE A 203 -27.30 -22.86 -4.50
C ILE A 203 -28.81 -22.59 -4.44
N ILE A 204 -29.23 -21.35 -4.67
CA ILE A 204 -30.66 -20.98 -4.66
C ILE A 204 -31.43 -21.75 -5.75
N ILE A 205 -30.89 -21.84 -6.97
CA ILE A 205 -31.50 -22.60 -8.07
C ILE A 205 -31.62 -24.08 -7.69
N GLY A 206 -30.57 -24.66 -7.09
CA GLY A 206 -30.59 -26.05 -6.63
C GLY A 206 -31.67 -26.32 -5.57
N ILE A 207 -31.86 -25.40 -4.63
CA ILE A 207 -32.93 -25.49 -3.61
C ILE A 207 -34.31 -25.44 -4.27
N ILE A 208 -34.52 -24.53 -5.23
CA ILE A 208 -35.81 -24.40 -5.94
C ILE A 208 -36.12 -25.68 -6.73
N ILE A 209 -35.16 -26.24 -7.47
CA ILE A 209 -35.35 -27.48 -8.24
C ILE A 209 -35.73 -28.63 -7.30
N THR A 210 -35.02 -28.77 -6.17
CA THR A 210 -35.30 -29.81 -5.17
C THR A 210 -36.72 -29.67 -4.61
N LEU A 211 -37.15 -28.44 -4.27
CA LEU A 211 -38.51 -28.15 -3.81
C LEU A 211 -39.57 -28.54 -4.84
N VAL A 212 -39.36 -28.19 -6.12
CA VAL A 212 -40.29 -28.54 -7.20
C VAL A 212 -40.41 -30.05 -7.36
N LEU A 213 -39.28 -30.79 -7.30
CA LEU A 213 -39.30 -32.25 -7.37
C LEU A 213 -40.06 -32.88 -6.20
N VAL A 214 -39.83 -32.39 -4.97
CA VAL A 214 -40.55 -32.87 -3.78
C VAL A 214 -42.05 -32.59 -3.88
N LEU A 215 -42.44 -31.41 -4.33
CA LEU A 215 -43.85 -31.07 -4.53
C LEU A 215 -44.51 -31.95 -5.60
N LYS A 216 -43.78 -32.24 -6.69
CA LYS A 216 -44.28 -33.12 -7.76
C LYS A 216 -44.47 -34.55 -7.27
N VAL A 217 -43.50 -35.12 -6.57
CA VAL A 217 -43.59 -36.47 -5.97
C VAL A 217 -44.75 -36.56 -4.98
N ASN A 218 -44.96 -35.53 -4.16
CA ASN A 218 -46.11 -35.49 -3.24
C ASN A 218 -47.45 -35.42 -3.97
N SER A 219 -47.52 -34.70 -5.10
CA SER A 219 -48.71 -34.66 -5.94
C SER A 219 -49.01 -36.03 -6.57
N ASP A 220 -47.99 -36.70 -7.10
CA ASP A 220 -48.12 -38.02 -7.71
C ASP A 220 -48.53 -39.07 -6.66
N HIS A 221 -47.97 -38.99 -5.44
CA HIS A 221 -48.40 -39.84 -4.33
C HIS A 221 -49.87 -39.62 -3.94
N LYS A 222 -50.34 -38.36 -3.90
CA LYS A 222 -51.76 -38.05 -3.66
C LYS A 222 -52.66 -38.62 -4.76
N PHE A 223 -52.23 -38.52 -6.01
CA PHE A 223 -52.97 -39.06 -7.16
C PHE A 223 -53.08 -40.59 -7.12
N ILE A 224 -51.98 -41.30 -6.84
CA ILE A 224 -51.97 -42.76 -6.70
C ILE A 224 -52.87 -43.19 -5.54
N LYS A 225 -52.80 -42.51 -4.39
CA LYS A 225 -53.64 -42.82 -3.22
C LYS A 225 -55.13 -42.65 -3.54
N HIS A 226 -55.50 -41.63 -4.33
CA HIS A 226 -56.88 -41.42 -4.73
C HIS A 226 -57.38 -42.51 -5.69
N LYS A 227 -56.56 -42.94 -6.64
CA LYS A 227 -56.87 -44.08 -7.53
C LYS A 227 -57.07 -45.39 -6.76
N LEU A 228 -56.23 -45.67 -5.76
CA LEU A 228 -56.37 -46.87 -4.92
C LEU A 228 -57.66 -46.84 -4.09
N LEU A 229 -58.05 -45.68 -3.55
CA LEU A 229 -59.32 -45.54 -2.82
C LEU A 229 -60.54 -45.75 -3.73
N LEU A 230 -60.51 -45.22 -4.96
CA LEU A 230 -61.57 -45.44 -5.94
C LEU A 230 -61.69 -46.92 -6.33
N GLN A 231 -60.57 -47.60 -6.59
CA GLN A 231 -60.59 -49.05 -6.84
C GLN A 231 -61.17 -49.82 -5.65
N LYS A 232 -60.80 -49.45 -4.43
CA LYS A 232 -61.32 -50.11 -3.23
C LYS A 232 -62.84 -49.94 -3.08
N LEU A 233 -63.36 -48.73 -3.30
CA LEU A 233 -64.81 -48.46 -3.25
C LEU A 233 -65.58 -49.25 -4.32
N VAL A 234 -65.06 -49.31 -5.55
CA VAL A 234 -65.71 -50.08 -6.63
C VAL A 234 -65.74 -51.58 -6.31
N VAL A 235 -64.70 -52.13 -5.68
CA VAL A 235 -64.68 -53.53 -5.25
C VAL A 235 -65.66 -53.79 -4.10
N GLU A 236 -65.83 -52.84 -3.17
CA GLU A 236 -66.79 -52.97 -2.06
C GLU A 236 -68.26 -52.84 -2.51
N ASP A 237 -68.57 -52.03 -3.54
CA ASP A 237 -69.94 -51.82 -4.02
C ASP A 237 -70.43 -52.86 -5.05
N PHE A 238 -69.52 -53.53 -5.76
CA PHE A 238 -69.86 -54.43 -6.88
C PHE A 238 -69.35 -55.88 -6.72
N GLY A 239 -68.81 -56.23 -5.54
CA GLY A 239 -68.29 -57.55 -5.20
C GLY A 239 -69.14 -58.26 -4.14
#